data_AF-A0A946YY56-F1
#
_entry.id   AF-A0A946YY56-F1
#
_cell.length_a   1.000
_cell.length_b   1.000
_cell.length_c   1.000
_cell.angle_alpha   90.00
_cell.angle_beta   90.00
_cell.angle_gamma   90.00
#
_symmetry.space_group_name_H-M   'P 1'
#
loop_
_entity.id
_entity.type
_entity.pdbx_description
1 polymer ?
#
loop_
_entity_poly.entity_id
_entity_poly.type
_entity_poly.pdbx_seq_one_letter_code
_entity_poly.pdbx_strand_id
1 'polypeptide(L)'
;MTSETPVPDEIGMPKKKRNFGDAPIHISLLIIGIVVSIPIVIAFFISFTPLPELVGRSDPKILPDEWTLENYDTAWNASPFPRY
;
A
#
# COMPACT_ATOMS: atom_id res chain seq x y z
N MET A 1 5.17 9.76 -68.77
CA MET A 1 4.18 10.30 -67.81
C MET A 1 4.06 9.26 -66.69
N THR A 2 5.00 9.28 -65.74
CA THR A 2 5.10 8.29 -64.66
C THR A 2 4.36 8.82 -63.44
N SER A 3 3.32 8.10 -63.02
CA SER A 3 2.56 8.36 -61.81
C SER A 3 3.42 8.03 -60.59
N GLU A 4 3.93 9.04 -59.91
CA GLU A 4 4.55 8.86 -58.60
C GLU A 4 3.43 8.67 -57.56
N THR A 5 3.20 7.42 -57.17
CA THR A 5 2.37 7.09 -56.00
C THR A 5 3.09 7.55 -54.73
N PRO A 6 2.44 8.27 -53.79
CA PRO A 6 3.09 8.70 -52.56
C PRO A 6 3.39 7.51 -51.66
N VAL A 7 4.61 7.48 -51.09
CA VAL A 7 5.09 6.46 -50.15
C VAL A 7 4.35 6.60 -48.81
N PRO A 8 3.86 5.50 -48.18
CA PRO A 8 2.97 5.56 -47.02
C PRO A 8 3.66 5.86 -45.66
N ASP A 9 4.84 6.49 -45.66
CA ASP A 9 5.59 6.77 -44.43
C ASP A 9 5.08 8.02 -43.66
N GLU A 10 4.05 8.71 -44.16
CA GLU A 10 3.47 9.89 -43.51
C GLU A 10 2.27 9.63 -42.59
N ILE A 11 2.02 8.39 -42.15
CA ILE A 11 1.10 8.19 -41.01
C ILE A 11 1.88 8.46 -39.72
N GLY A 12 2.20 9.74 -39.51
CA GLY A 12 2.77 10.24 -38.27
C GLY A 12 1.79 9.94 -37.13
N MET A 13 2.02 8.84 -36.42
CA MET A 13 1.24 8.51 -35.24
C MET A 13 1.28 9.71 -34.30
N PRO A 14 0.13 10.26 -33.86
CA PRO A 14 0.12 11.39 -32.96
C PRO A 14 0.83 10.97 -31.67
N LYS A 15 2.02 11.56 -31.41
CA LYS A 15 2.75 11.31 -30.16
C LYS A 15 1.85 11.75 -29.01
N LYS A 16 1.29 10.78 -28.28
CA LYS A 16 0.44 11.01 -27.12
C LYS A 16 1.24 11.84 -26.11
N LYS A 17 0.96 13.14 -26.03
CA LYS A 17 1.53 14.02 -25.02
C LYS A 17 1.02 13.52 -23.67
N ARG A 18 1.89 12.88 -22.90
CA ARG A 18 1.60 12.52 -21.51
C ARG A 18 1.49 13.83 -20.73
N ASN A 19 0.26 14.23 -20.41
CA ASN A 19 0.03 15.36 -19.52
C ASN A 19 0.47 14.95 -18.12
N PHE A 20 1.66 15.39 -17.73
CA PHE A 20 2.18 15.30 -16.35
C PHE A 20 1.57 16.37 -15.42
N GLY A 21 0.64 17.18 -15.91
CA GLY A 21 0.00 18.26 -15.16
C GLY A 21 -0.72 17.79 -13.89
N ASP A 22 -1.15 16.53 -13.87
CA ASP A 22 -1.89 15.96 -12.74
C ASP A 22 -0.98 15.22 -11.73
N ALA A 23 0.33 15.15 -11.99
CA ALA A 23 1.28 14.49 -11.10
C ALA A 23 1.25 15.03 -9.67
N PRO A 24 1.13 16.35 -9.41
CA PRO A 24 1.02 16.87 -8.04
C PRO A 24 -0.22 16.35 -7.31
N ILE A 25 -1.37 16.29 -8.00
CA ILE A 25 -2.63 15.81 -7.42
C ILE A 25 -2.51 14.33 -7.06
N HIS A 26 -1.95 13.51 -7.95
CA HIS A 26 -1.73 12.09 -7.66
C HIS A 26 -0.78 11.87 -6.48
N ILE A 27 0.29 12.66 -6.37
CA ILE A 27 1.22 12.59 -5.22
C ILE A 27 0.50 12.99 -3.93
N SER A 28 -0.30 14.06 -3.94
CA SER A 28 -1.07 14.48 -2.77
C SER A 28 -2.07 13.40 -2.32
N LEU A 29 -2.81 12.81 -3.27
CA LEU A 29 -3.75 11.72 -2.98
C LEU A 29 -3.04 10.49 -2.42
N LEU A 30 -1.86 10.15 -2.94
CA LEU A 30 -1.05 9.05 -2.44
C LEU A 30 -0.60 9.31 -0.99
N ILE A 31 -0.10 10.51 -0.68
CA ILE A 31 0.32 10.88 0.68
C ILE A 31 -0.87 10.82 1.64
N ILE A 32 -2.03 11.36 1.25
CA ILE A 32 -3.25 11.30 2.07
C ILE A 32 -3.64 9.85 2.34
N GLY A 33 -3.64 9.00 1.30
CA GLY A 33 -3.92 7.57 1.45
C GLY A 33 -2.96 6.88 2.42
N ILE A 34 -1.66 7.18 2.32
CA ILE A 34 -0.64 6.65 3.24
C ILE A 34 -0.95 7.10 4.67
N VAL A 35 -1.18 8.38 4.90
CA VAL A 35 -1.47 8.93 6.23
C VAL A 35 -2.71 8.29 6.84
N VAL A 36 -3.78 8.14 6.07
CA VAL A 36 -5.01 7.48 6.50
C VAL A 36 -4.78 5.99 6.81
N SER A 37 -3.84 5.34 6.13
CA SER A 37 -3.52 3.92 6.35
C SER A 37 -2.62 3.66 7.57
N ILE A 38 -1.93 4.69 8.11
CA ILE A 38 -1.02 4.56 9.25
C ILE A 38 -1.60 3.76 10.43
N PRO A 39 -2.81 4.04 10.96
CA PRO A 39 -3.35 3.28 12.09
C PRO A 39 -3.53 1.79 11.78
N ILE A 40 -3.89 1.44 10.54
CA ILE A 40 -4.04 0.04 10.10
C ILE A 40 -2.68 -0.64 10.06
N VAL A 41 -1.67 0.04 9.52
CA VAL A 41 -0.29 -0.47 9.47
C VAL A 41 0.28 -0.66 10.87
N ILE A 42 0.05 0.28 11.78
CA ILE A 42 0.45 0.15 13.19
C ILE A 42 -0.25 -1.04 13.85
N ALA A 43 -1.57 -1.17 13.68
CA ALA A 43 -2.33 -2.29 14.23
C ALA A 43 -1.83 -3.65 13.70
N PHE A 44 -1.47 -3.70 12.41
CA PHE A 44 -0.87 -4.87 11.79
C PHE A 44 0.45 -5.26 12.44
N PHE A 45 1.36 -4.31 12.73
CA PHE A 45 2.60 -4.66 13.43
C PHE A 45 2.34 -5.05 14.89
N ILE A 46 1.43 -4.36 15.57
CA ILE A 46 1.03 -4.68 16.95
C ILE A 46 0.51 -6.12 17.05
N SER A 47 -0.21 -6.64 16.05
CA SER A 47 -0.68 -8.03 16.11
C SER A 47 0.45 -9.07 16.11
N PHE A 48 1.65 -8.70 15.67
CA PHE A 48 2.85 -9.55 15.78
C PHE A 48 3.73 -9.24 16.98
N THR A 49 3.37 -8.26 17.81
CA THR A 49 4.18 -7.86 18.98
C THR A 49 3.75 -8.64 20.23
N PRO A 50 4.68 -9.22 21.01
CA PRO A 50 4.39 -9.84 22.29
C PRO A 50 3.75 -8.88 23.30
N LEU A 51 2.79 -9.36 24.10
CA LEU A 51 2.13 -8.56 25.15
C LEU A 51 3.09 -7.91 26.15
N PRO A 52 4.13 -8.60 26.68
CA PRO A 52 5.07 -7.97 27.62
C PRO A 52 5.80 -6.77 27.01
N GLU A 53 6.08 -6.83 25.71
CA GLU A 53 6.71 -5.76 24.96
C GLU A 53 5.74 -4.57 24.75
N LEU A 54 4.46 -4.83 24.46
CA LEU A 54 3.44 -3.79 24.34
C LEU A 54 3.19 -3.04 25.66
N VAL A 55 3.17 -3.76 26.78
CA VAL A 55 2.86 -3.18 28.12
C VAL A 55 4.10 -2.57 28.77
N GLY A 56 5.29 -3.10 28.47
CA GLY A 56 6.56 -2.64 29.04
C GLY A 56 7.25 -1.52 28.24
N ARG A 57 6.75 -1.15 27.06
CA ARG A 57 7.38 -0.14 26.21
C ARG A 57 7.17 1.27 26.76
N SER A 58 8.28 1.94 27.04
CA SER A 58 8.36 3.39 27.29
C SER A 58 8.56 4.21 26.01
N ASP A 59 8.96 3.57 24.90
CA ASP A 59 9.30 4.22 23.64
C ASP A 59 8.33 3.81 22.51
N PRO A 60 7.70 4.76 21.79
CA PRO A 60 6.78 4.46 20.69
C PRO A 60 7.51 3.95 19.43
N LYS A 61 7.83 2.64 19.41
CA LYS A 61 8.30 1.94 18.21
C LYS A 61 7.15 1.32 17.43
N ILE A 62 7.14 1.53 16.11
CA ILE A 62 6.14 0.95 15.19
C ILE A 62 6.43 -0.54 14.94
N LEU A 63 7.71 -0.91 14.83
CA LEU A 63 8.12 -2.29 14.58
C LEU A 63 8.33 -3.04 15.89
N PRO A 64 7.99 -4.33 15.97
CA PRO A 64 8.33 -5.18 17.10
C PRO A 64 9.85 -5.45 17.17
N ASP A 65 10.39 -5.54 18.38
CA ASP A 65 11.75 -6.03 18.61
C ASP A 65 11.78 -7.57 18.46
N GLU A 66 10.72 -8.25 18.91
CA GLU A 66 10.51 -9.69 18.69
C GLU A 66 9.17 -9.97 18.00
N TRP A 67 9.18 -10.87 17.01
CA TRP A 67 7.97 -11.23 16.26
C TRP A 67 7.33 -12.49 16.86
N THR A 68 6.02 -12.44 17.13
CA THR A 68 5.24 -13.60 17.59
C THR A 68 4.00 -13.82 16.73
N LEU A 69 3.61 -15.09 16.60
CA LEU A 69 2.33 -15.52 16.03
C LEU A 69 1.36 -16.04 17.10
N GLU A 70 1.81 -16.13 18.35
CA GLU A 70 1.02 -16.65 19.48
C GLU A 70 -0.24 -15.84 19.71
N ASN A 71 -0.23 -14.54 19.39
CA ASN A 71 -1.41 -13.68 19.43
C ASN A 71 -2.55 -14.20 18.53
N TYR A 72 -2.22 -14.76 17.36
CA TYR A 72 -3.21 -15.32 16.44
C TYR A 72 -3.73 -16.67 16.93
N ASP A 73 -2.86 -17.54 17.43
CA ASP A 73 -3.27 -18.81 18.05
C ASP A 73 -4.17 -18.56 19.26
N THR A 74 -3.77 -17.62 20.12
CA THR A 74 -4.57 -17.16 21.26
C THR A 74 -5.90 -16.61 20.78
N ALA A 75 -5.94 -15.73 19.78
CA ALA A 75 -7.20 -15.19 19.26
C ALA A 75 -8.11 -16.28 18.67
N TRP A 76 -7.52 -17.26 17.99
CA TRP A 76 -8.21 -18.40 17.38
C TRP A 76 -8.83 -19.32 18.46
N ASN A 77 -8.15 -19.50 19.58
CA ASN A 77 -8.57 -20.37 20.68
C ASN A 77 -9.35 -19.66 21.80
N ALA A 78 -9.22 -18.33 21.93
CA ALA A 78 -9.83 -17.54 23.00
C ALA A 78 -11.28 -17.15 22.71
N SER A 79 -11.68 -17.07 21.43
CA SER A 79 -13.05 -16.78 21.07
C SER A 79 -13.82 -18.07 20.83
N PRO A 80 -15.02 -18.25 21.43
CA PRO A 80 -15.97 -19.24 20.96
C PRO A 80 -16.53 -18.78 19.62
N PHE A 81 -15.73 -18.88 18.55
CA PHE A 81 -16.25 -18.83 17.21
C PHE A 81 -17.28 -19.97 17.12
N PRO A 82 -18.45 -19.69 16.57
CA PRO A 82 -19.80 -19.91 17.14
C PRO A 82 -20.02 -21.07 18.16
N ARG A 83 -20.57 -20.75 19.33
CA ARG A 83 -21.55 -21.62 20.00
C ARG A 83 -22.95 -21.18 19.56
N TYR A 84 -23.53 -21.86 18.59
CA TYR A 84 -24.99 -21.87 18.39
C TYR A 84 -25.61 -22.89 19.34
#